data_AF-A0A3P3TYQ3-F1
#
_entry.id   AF-A0A3P3TYQ3-F1
#
_cell.length_a   1.000
_cell.length_b   1.000
_cell.length_c   1.000
_cell.angle_alpha   90.00
_cell.angle_beta   90.00
_cell.angle_gamma   90.00
#
_symmetry.space_group_name_H-M   'P 1'
#
loop_
_entity.id
_entity.type
_entity.pdbx_description
1 polymer ?
#
loop_
_entity_poly.entity_id
_entity_poly.type
_entity_poly.pdbx_seq_one_letter_code
_entity_poly.pdbx_strand_id
1 'polypeptide(L)'
;MTRQEQEAEVLGIVKARLKITDDTDDTLINSYITEIGWRILNICNRRDIPDALIYVWASMVIDVLRIEQPQKYGGDANSSGLNIKIGDTSVGPASKSGLTATSKSVIDQVVFDYRADLYRWRKMKW
;
A
#
# COMPACT_ATOMS: atom_id res chain seq x y z
N MET A 1 -16.05 7.36 12.65
CA MET A 1 -15.93 6.18 11.77
C MET A 1 -15.14 5.11 12.48
N THR A 2 -15.64 3.88 12.50
CA THR A 2 -14.89 2.72 13.01
C THR A 2 -13.85 2.29 11.99
N ARG A 3 -12.77 1.63 12.45
CA ARG A 3 -11.68 1.19 11.58
C ARG A 3 -12.16 0.27 10.45
N GLN A 4 -13.10 -0.63 10.74
CA GLN A 4 -13.65 -1.56 9.75
C GLN A 4 -14.39 -0.82 8.62
N GLU A 5 -15.10 0.27 8.95
CA GLU A 5 -15.75 1.12 7.95
C GLU A 5 -14.71 1.83 7.07
N GLN A 6 -13.61 2.32 7.65
CA GLN A 6 -12.52 2.95 6.89
C GLN A 6 -11.81 1.94 5.98
N GLU A 7 -11.58 0.71 6.45
CA GLU A 7 -10.97 -0.36 5.63
C GLU A 7 -11.87 -0.72 4.43
N ALA A 8 -13.19 -0.81 4.65
CA ALA A 8 -14.16 -1.05 3.58
C ALA A 8 -14.22 0.11 2.56
N GLU A 9 -14.14 1.35 3.03
CA GLU A 9 -14.09 2.53 2.14
C GLU A 9 -12.82 2.53 1.29
N VAL A 10 -11.66 2.25 1.90
CA VAL A 10 -10.38 2.14 1.19
C VAL A 10 -10.44 1.05 0.14
N LEU A 11 -10.99 -0.12 0.47
CA LEU A 11 -11.18 -1.21 -0.49
C LEU A 11 -12.04 -0.77 -1.67
N GLY A 12 -13.15 -0.07 -1.42
CA GLY A 12 -14.00 0.49 -2.48
C GLY A 12 -13.25 1.45 -3.40
N ILE A 13 -12.43 2.35 -2.84
CA ILE A 13 -11.61 3.29 -3.61
C ILE A 13 -10.56 2.55 -4.44
N VAL A 14 -9.90 1.54 -3.86
CA VAL A 14 -8.87 0.74 -4.54
C VAL A 14 -9.48 -0.01 -5.72
N LYS A 15 -10.60 -0.71 -5.52
CA LYS A 15 -11.32 -1.40 -6.60
C LYS A 15 -11.75 -0.46 -7.70
N ALA A 16 -12.35 0.68 -7.34
CA ALA A 16 -12.79 1.68 -8.32
C ALA A 16 -11.63 2.22 -9.17
N ARG A 17 -10.46 2.47 -8.56
CA ARG A 17 -9.29 3.00 -9.27
C ARG A 17 -8.58 1.95 -10.12
N LEU A 18 -8.54 0.69 -9.68
CA LEU A 18 -7.94 -0.42 -10.41
C LEU A 18 -8.92 -1.10 -11.39
N LYS A 19 -10.17 -0.64 -11.46
CA LYS A 19 -11.25 -1.22 -12.28
C LYS A 19 -11.43 -2.72 -12.05
N ILE A 20 -11.21 -3.16 -10.81
CA ILE A 20 -11.37 -4.55 -10.41
C ILE A 20 -12.87 -4.82 -10.29
N THR A 21 -13.35 -5.79 -11.05
CA THR A 21 -14.77 -6.19 -11.04
C THR A 21 -14.97 -7.52 -10.29
N ASP A 22 -13.90 -8.29 -10.11
CA ASP A 22 -13.90 -9.59 -9.45
C ASP A 22 -13.46 -9.50 -7.98
N ASP A 23 -14.14 -10.23 -7.09
CA ASP A 23 -13.82 -10.27 -5.65
C ASP A 23 -12.72 -11.28 -5.29
N THR A 24 -12.06 -11.87 -6.30
CA THR A 24 -11.09 -12.97 -6.12
C THR A 24 -9.88 -12.55 -5.31
N ASP A 25 -9.43 -11.29 -5.46
CA ASP A 25 -8.24 -10.76 -4.80
C ASP A 25 -8.58 -9.95 -3.53
N ASP A 26 -9.86 -9.89 -3.10
CA ASP A 26 -10.32 -9.11 -1.95
C ASP A 26 -9.61 -9.44 -0.66
N THR A 27 -9.38 -10.73 -0.41
CA THR A 27 -8.68 -11.20 0.79
C THR A 27 -7.24 -10.68 0.83
N LEU A 28 -6.58 -10.66 -0.32
CA LEU A 28 -5.22 -10.17 -0.45
C LEU A 28 -5.18 -8.63 -0.31
N ILE A 29 -6.07 -7.92 -1.00
CA ILE A 29 -6.17 -6.46 -0.91
C ILE A 29 -6.46 -6.02 0.53
N ASN A 30 -7.39 -6.69 1.22
CA ASN A 30 -7.67 -6.44 2.63
C ASN A 30 -6.46 -6.66 3.54
N SER A 31 -5.62 -7.66 3.23
CA SER A 31 -4.39 -7.89 4.00
C SER A 31 -3.41 -6.71 3.89
N TYR A 32 -3.24 -6.15 2.68
CA TYR A 32 -2.42 -4.95 2.45
C TYR A 32 -3.01 -3.70 3.08
N ILE A 33 -4.33 -3.51 2.95
CA ILE A 33 -5.05 -2.42 3.63
C ILE A 33 -4.76 -2.48 5.12
N THR A 34 -5.00 -3.63 5.75
CA THR A 34 -4.80 -3.83 7.19
C THR A 34 -3.36 -3.53 7.61
N GLU A 35 -2.36 -4.05 6.88
CA GLU A 35 -0.95 -3.83 7.19
C GLU A 35 -0.54 -2.36 7.07
N ILE A 36 -0.89 -1.70 5.97
CA ILE A 36 -0.58 -0.29 5.76
C ILE A 36 -1.27 0.58 6.82
N GLY A 37 -2.52 0.26 7.18
CA GLY A 37 -3.24 0.94 8.25
C GLY A 37 -2.48 0.88 9.58
N TRP A 38 -1.98 -0.28 9.97
CA TRP A 38 -1.13 -0.42 11.16
C TRP A 38 0.16 0.40 11.08
N ARG A 39 0.80 0.45 9.91
CA ARG A 39 2.02 1.24 9.70
C ARG A 39 1.77 2.74 9.78
N ILE A 40 0.67 3.22 9.22
CA ILE A 40 0.23 4.62 9.32
C ILE A 40 0.03 4.99 10.79
N LEU A 41 -0.70 4.17 11.56
CA LEU A 41 -0.92 4.40 12.99
C LEU A 41 0.40 4.48 13.77
N ASN A 42 1.32 3.56 13.48
CA ASN A 42 2.63 3.52 14.12
C ASN A 42 3.46 4.78 13.82
N ILE A 43 3.52 5.22 12.55
CA ILE A 43 4.29 6.40 12.13
C ILE A 43 3.69 7.70 12.64
N CYS A 44 2.37 7.84 12.53
CA CYS A 44 1.67 9.01 13.04
C CYS A 44 1.63 9.03 14.58
N ASN A 45 1.99 7.93 15.25
CA ASN A 45 1.90 7.74 16.70
C ASN A 45 0.50 8.07 17.22
N ARG A 46 -0.51 7.48 16.57
CA ARG A 46 -1.93 7.67 16.85
C ARG A 46 -2.65 6.33 16.97
N ARG A 47 -3.81 6.35 17.61
CA ARG A 47 -4.70 5.18 17.71
C ARG A 47 -5.83 5.20 16.68
N ASP A 48 -5.95 6.32 15.98
CA ASP A 48 -6.99 6.66 15.02
C ASP A 48 -6.37 7.18 13.71
N ILE A 49 -6.87 6.70 12.57
CA ILE A 49 -6.52 7.23 11.25
C ILE A 49 -7.51 8.37 10.93
N PRO A 50 -7.05 9.62 10.78
CA PRO A 50 -7.93 10.71 10.36
C PRO A 50 -8.49 10.47 8.95
N ASP A 51 -9.76 10.83 8.72
CA ASP A 51 -10.45 10.57 7.44
C ASP A 51 -9.75 11.22 6.23
N ALA A 52 -9.02 12.32 6.46
CA ALA A 52 -8.19 12.96 5.44
C ALA A 52 -7.07 12.05 4.87
N LEU A 53 -6.70 10.98 5.59
CA LEU A 53 -5.71 10.00 5.13
C LEU A 53 -6.32 8.83 4.35
N ILE A 54 -7.64 8.71 4.23
CA ILE A 54 -8.30 7.59 3.54
C ILE A 54 -7.83 7.49 2.08
N TYR A 55 -7.79 8.63 1.36
CA TYR A 55 -7.29 8.65 -0.02
C TYR A 55 -5.78 8.40 -0.14
N VAL A 56 -5.01 8.81 0.87
CA VAL A 56 -3.56 8.55 0.92
C VAL A 56 -3.32 7.07 1.16
N TRP A 57 -4.03 6.46 2.10
CA TRP A 57 -4.00 5.04 2.40
C TRP A 57 -4.40 4.20 1.18
N ALA A 58 -5.48 4.56 0.48
CA ALA A 58 -5.87 3.90 -0.76
C ALA A 58 -4.80 4.01 -1.85
N SER A 59 -4.14 5.17 -1.98
CA SER A 59 -3.05 5.36 -2.95
C SER A 59 -1.84 4.49 -2.62
N MET A 60 -1.44 4.39 -1.34
CA MET A 60 -0.37 3.50 -0.89
C MET A 60 -0.68 2.03 -1.22
N VAL A 61 -1.91 1.57 -0.97
CA VAL A 61 -2.32 0.19 -1.27
C VAL A 61 -2.22 -0.09 -2.78
N ILE A 62 -2.67 0.85 -3.61
CA ILE A 62 -2.57 0.74 -5.07
C ILE A 62 -1.10 0.64 -5.52
N ASP A 63 -0.22 1.45 -4.95
CA ASP A 63 1.20 1.44 -5.30
C ASP A 63 1.86 0.12 -4.90
N VAL A 64 1.56 -0.43 -3.71
CA VAL A 64 2.02 -1.76 -3.32
C VAL A 64 1.51 -2.83 -4.28
N LEU A 65 0.23 -2.81 -4.64
CA LEU A 65 -0.35 -3.78 -5.58
C LEU A 65 0.28 -3.70 -6.97
N ARG A 66 0.61 -2.50 -7.45
CA ARG A 66 1.29 -2.29 -8.74
C ARG A 66 2.72 -2.82 -8.74
N ILE A 67 3.44 -2.66 -7.63
CA ILE A 67 4.83 -3.12 -7.50
C ILE A 67 4.89 -4.64 -7.30
N GLU A 68 4.02 -5.20 -6.47
CA GLU A 68 3.99 -6.65 -6.17
C GLU A 68 3.35 -7.45 -7.32
N GLN A 69 2.35 -6.90 -8.00
CA GLN A 69 1.62 -7.58 -9.07
C GLN A 69 1.54 -6.73 -10.35
N PRO A 70 2.70 -6.41 -10.96
CA PRO A 70 2.74 -5.60 -12.17
C PRO A 70 2.01 -6.27 -13.34
N GLN A 71 1.93 -7.60 -13.35
CA GLN A 71 1.24 -8.37 -14.39
C GLN A 71 -0.30 -8.24 -14.33
N LYS A 72 -0.88 -7.96 -13.16
CA LYS A 72 -2.34 -7.84 -12.97
C LYS A 72 -2.80 -6.38 -12.90
N TYR A 73 -2.01 -5.54 -12.24
CA TYR A 73 -2.41 -4.16 -11.90
C TYR A 73 -1.49 -3.09 -12.50
N GLY A 74 -0.42 -3.49 -13.18
CA GLY A 74 0.37 -2.59 -14.02
C GLY A 74 -0.45 -2.26 -15.26
N GLY A 75 -0.99 -1.04 -15.32
CA GLY A 75 -1.66 -0.56 -16.53
C GLY A 75 -0.74 -0.68 -17.74
N ASP A 76 -1.33 -1.04 -18.88
CA ASP A 76 -0.67 -1.16 -20.18
C ASP A 76 0.35 -0.03 -20.43
N ALA A 77 1.46 -0.43 -21.05
CA ALA A 77 2.63 0.35 -21.43
C ALA A 77 3.66 0.63 -20.33
N ASN A 78 4.79 -0.09 -20.43
CA ASN A 78 6.10 0.55 -20.49
C ASN A 78 6.51 1.47 -19.31
N SER A 79 5.88 1.37 -18.14
CA SER A 79 6.49 1.82 -16.91
C SER A 79 7.57 0.78 -16.62
N SER A 80 8.75 1.15 -17.09
CA SER A 80 10.01 0.43 -17.10
C SER A 80 10.07 -0.71 -16.10
N GLY A 81 10.67 -1.82 -16.52
CA GLY A 81 11.39 -2.68 -15.58
C GLY A 81 12.23 -1.76 -14.70
N LEU A 82 11.68 -1.45 -13.52
CA LEU A 82 12.34 -0.74 -12.45
C LEU A 82 13.30 -1.77 -11.89
N ASN A 83 14.36 -2.02 -12.66
CA ASN A 83 15.60 -2.53 -12.14
C ASN A 83 16.15 -1.42 -11.24
N ILE A 84 15.56 -1.31 -10.06
CA ILE A 84 16.04 -0.46 -8.99
C ILE A 84 17.37 -1.11 -8.60
N LYS A 85 18.48 -0.58 -9.10
CA LYS A 85 19.81 -0.95 -8.62
C LYS A 85 19.93 -0.43 -7.20
N ILE A 86 19.69 -1.31 -6.23
CA ILE A 86 19.89 -1.04 -4.80
C ILE A 86 21.32 -1.51 -4.46
N GLY A 87 22.36 -0.78 -4.88
CA GLY A 87 23.74 -1.26 -4.71
C GLY A 87 23.89 -2.73 -5.17
N ASP A 88 24.61 -3.57 -4.44
CA ASP A 88 24.80 -5.00 -4.74
C ASP A 88 23.52 -5.88 -4.67
N THR A 89 22.33 -5.29 -4.48
CA THR A 89 21.07 -6.03 -4.42
C THR A 89 20.14 -5.58 -5.55
N SER A 90 19.81 -6.51 -6.45
CA SER A 90 18.80 -6.31 -7.49
C SER A 90 17.53 -7.04 -7.08
N VAL A 91 16.42 -6.32 -6.93
CA VAL A 91 15.10 -6.93 -6.70
C VAL A 91 14.37 -7.03 -8.04
N GLY A 92 14.26 -8.26 -8.54
CA GLY A 92 13.41 -8.59 -9.69
C GLY A 92 12.00 -8.96 -9.22
N PRO A 93 10.97 -8.79 -10.05
CA PRO A 93 9.60 -9.17 -9.71
C PRO A 93 9.54 -10.69 -9.51
N ALA A 94 9.46 -11.13 -8.24
CA ALA A 94 9.34 -12.52 -7.89
C ALA A 94 7.86 -12.92 -7.87
N SER A 95 7.43 -13.68 -8.88
CA SER A 95 6.13 -14.33 -8.90
C SER A 95 6.06 -15.41 -7.81
N LYS A 96 5.62 -15.03 -6.59
CA LYS A 96 5.16 -15.96 -5.57
C LYS A 96 4.02 -15.35 -4.77
N SER A 97 2.84 -15.94 -4.94
CA SER A 97 1.63 -15.65 -4.17
C SER A 97 1.87 -15.94 -2.68
N GLY A 98 1.96 -14.88 -1.88
CA GLY A 98 2.15 -14.93 -0.42
C GLY A 98 3.04 -13.78 0.05
N LEU A 99 2.72 -13.16 1.20
CA LEU A 99 3.56 -12.12 1.82
C LEU A 99 4.99 -12.64 1.98
N THR A 100 5.87 -12.29 1.07
CA THR A 100 7.28 -12.66 1.12
C THR A 100 8.07 -11.54 1.79
N ALA A 101 9.33 -11.79 2.14
CA ALA A 101 10.22 -10.74 2.63
C ALA A 101 10.30 -9.54 1.66
N THR A 102 10.06 -9.76 0.36
CA THR A 102 9.92 -8.73 -0.67
C THR A 102 8.72 -7.82 -0.40
N SER A 103 7.55 -8.37 -0.09
CA SER A 103 6.33 -7.61 0.19
C SER A 103 6.53 -6.64 1.36
N LYS A 104 7.26 -7.08 2.41
CA LYS A 104 7.61 -6.19 3.53
C LYS A 104 8.46 -5.00 3.09
N SER A 105 9.46 -5.22 2.23
CA SER A 105 10.35 -4.18 1.72
C SER A 105 9.64 -3.19 0.80
N VAL A 106 8.71 -3.67 -0.03
CA VAL A 106 7.87 -2.81 -0.89
C VAL A 106 6.95 -1.93 -0.05
N ILE A 107 6.33 -2.49 0.99
CA ILE A 107 5.48 -1.71 1.89
C ILE A 107 6.32 -0.68 2.67
N ASP A 108 7.53 -1.03 3.12
CA ASP A 108 8.46 -0.08 3.76
C ASP A 108 8.81 1.07 2.82
N GLN A 109 9.08 0.78 1.54
CA GLN A 109 9.40 1.77 0.53
C GLN A 109 8.21 2.72 0.27
N VAL A 110 7.01 2.18 0.02
CA VAL A 110 5.82 3.00 -0.22
C VAL A 110 5.55 3.89 1.00
N VAL A 111 5.60 3.33 2.21
CA VAL A 111 5.40 4.11 3.43
C VAL A 111 6.46 5.22 3.57
N PHE A 112 7.70 4.98 3.16
CA PHE A 112 8.76 5.98 3.14
C PHE A 112 8.50 7.09 2.11
N ASP A 113 8.01 6.76 0.92
CA ASP A 113 7.72 7.75 -0.13
C ASP A 113 6.61 8.73 0.30
N TYR A 114 5.60 8.22 1.01
CA TYR A 114 4.51 9.04 1.55
C TYR A 114 4.79 9.65 2.94
N ARG A 115 6.04 9.57 3.44
CA ARG A 115 6.40 10.07 4.78
C ARG A 115 6.06 11.55 5.00
N ALA A 116 6.14 12.37 3.94
CA ALA A 116 5.88 13.81 4.04
C ALA A 116 4.41 14.08 4.40
N ASP A 117 3.50 13.33 3.77
CA ASP A 117 2.06 13.40 4.06
C ASP A 117 1.72 12.82 5.42
N LEU A 118 2.37 11.71 5.81
CA LEU A 118 2.15 11.05 7.10
C LEU A 118 2.66 11.88 8.28
N TYR A 119 3.82 12.51 8.15
CA TYR A 119 4.42 13.32 9.21
C TYR A 119 3.62 14.57 9.53
N ARG A 120 2.85 15.10 8.58
CA ARG A 120 1.92 16.21 8.83
C ARG A 120 0.88 15.89 9.91
N TRP A 121 0.54 14.61 10.10
CA TRP A 121 -0.45 14.15 11.06
C TRP A 121 0.15 13.51 12.31
N ARG A 122 1.48 13.50 12.42
CA ARG A 122 2.20 12.87 13.53
C ARG A 122 2.01 13.65 14.82
N LYS A 123 1.57 12.97 15.88
CA LYS A 123 1.54 13.55 17.24
C LYS A 123 2.89 13.35 17.91
N MET A 124 3.53 14.45 18.32
CA MET A 124 4.72 14.37 19.17
C MET A 124 4.35 13.80 20.53
N LYS A 125 5.07 12.75 20.92
CA LYS A 125 5.05 12.21 22.28
C LYS A 125 6.04 13.04 23.08
N TRP A 126 5.56 13.64 24.16
CA TRP A 126 6.38 14.26 25.20
C TRP A 126 6.54 13.25 26.34
#